data_AF-A0A7X9PR97-F1
#
_entry.id   AF-A0A7X9PR97-F1
#
_cell.length_a   1.000
_cell.length_b   1.000
_cell.length_c   1.000
_cell.angle_alpha   90.00
_cell.angle_beta   90.00
_cell.angle_gamma   90.00
#
_symmetry.space_group_name_H-M   'P 1'
#
loop_
_entity.id
_entity.type
_entity.pdbx_description
1 polymer ?
#
loop_
_entity_poly.entity_id
_entity_poly.type
_entity_poly.pdbx_seq_one_letter_code
_entity_poly.pdbx_strand_id
1 'polypeptide(L)'
;NGLYHGFKAMSLASSALAAEALKLTMPAASFSRSTESHNQDKVSMGTIAARDAERVCTLTERALSIHLMAAAQACHLRKNINTRPLLSKVAREIGLISPPLAEDRPLDKDIEKMCAAIRYSDFFRV
;
A
#
# COMPACT_ATOMS: atom_id res chain seq x y z
N ASN A 1 25.79 13.87 11.38
CA ASN A 1 25.97 13.07 10.15
C ASN A 1 24.61 12.76 9.54
N GLY A 2 24.21 13.51 8.50
CA GLY A 2 22.92 13.39 7.79
C GLY A 2 23.09 12.81 6.39
N LEU A 3 23.91 11.76 6.27
CA LEU A 3 24.28 11.15 4.99
C LEU A 3 23.23 10.18 4.44
N TYR A 4 22.37 9.64 5.30
CA TYR A 4 21.31 8.69 4.91
C TYR A 4 19.94 9.34 4.99
N HIS A 5 19.10 9.05 4.01
CA HIS A 5 17.74 9.56 3.90
C HIS A 5 16.67 8.56 4.37
N GLY A 6 17.02 7.28 4.48
CA GLY A 6 16.14 6.21 4.94
C GLY A 6 14.81 6.19 4.18
N PHE A 7 13.70 6.31 4.92
CA PHE A 7 12.35 6.24 4.36
C PHE A 7 11.82 7.57 3.77
N LYS A 8 12.63 8.64 3.69
CA LYS A 8 12.17 9.93 3.14
C LYS A 8 11.58 9.81 1.72
N ALA A 9 12.26 9.09 0.82
CA ALA A 9 11.74 8.87 -0.53
C ALA A 9 10.48 8.00 -0.53
N MET A 10 10.40 7.04 0.39
CA MET A 10 9.23 6.16 0.52
C MET A 10 7.99 6.91 1.00
N SER A 11 8.13 7.90 1.89
CA SER A 11 6.98 8.74 2.28
C SER A 11 6.44 9.56 1.11
N LEU A 12 7.31 10.03 0.21
CA LEU A 12 6.90 10.72 -1.01
C LEU A 12 6.16 9.75 -1.96
N ALA A 13 6.69 8.53 -2.14
CA ALA A 13 6.03 7.50 -2.94
C ALA A 13 4.66 7.11 -2.37
N SER A 14 4.55 6.94 -1.06
CA SER A 14 3.28 6.64 -0.37
C SER A 14 2.25 7.76 -0.58
N SER A 15 2.67 9.02 -0.52
CA SER A 15 1.81 10.17 -0.82
C SER A 15 1.32 10.17 -2.28
N ALA A 16 2.21 9.90 -3.24
CA ALA A 16 1.85 9.81 -4.66
C ALA A 16 0.86 8.67 -4.94
N LEU A 17 1.07 7.49 -4.33
CA LEU A 17 0.16 6.34 -4.43
C LEU A 17 -1.23 6.67 -3.88
N ALA A 18 -1.29 7.36 -2.74
CA ALA A 18 -2.56 7.80 -2.14
C ALA A 18 -3.28 8.82 -3.03
N ALA A 19 -2.55 9.79 -3.59
CA ALA A 19 -3.11 10.78 -4.52
C ALA A 19 -3.68 10.12 -5.78
N GLU A 20 -2.98 9.13 -6.34
CA GLU A 20 -3.48 8.36 -7.48
C GLU A 20 -4.75 7.58 -7.14
N ALA A 21 -4.79 6.94 -5.96
CA ALA A 21 -5.97 6.21 -5.49
C ALA A 21 -7.18 7.14 -5.32
N LEU A 22 -6.98 8.31 -4.69
CA LEU A 22 -8.03 9.33 -4.51
C LEU A 22 -8.56 9.86 -5.84
N LYS A 23 -7.72 10.01 -6.86
CA LYS A 23 -8.17 10.41 -8.20
C LYS A 23 -9.19 9.43 -8.79
N LEU A 24 -9.11 8.14 -8.42
CA LEU A 24 -9.98 7.07 -8.92
C LEU A 24 -11.28 6.91 -8.11
N THR A 25 -11.53 7.72 -7.08
CA THR A 25 -12.73 7.56 -6.24
C THR A 25 -13.96 8.30 -6.78
N MET A 26 -13.89 8.92 -7.96
CA MET A 26 -15.06 9.51 -8.60
C MET A 26 -16.03 8.40 -9.06
N PRO A 27 -17.31 8.39 -8.65
CA PRO A 27 -18.22 7.30 -9.01
C PRO A 27 -18.45 7.22 -10.53
N ALA A 28 -18.06 6.11 -11.16
CA ALA A 28 -18.18 5.91 -12.61
C ALA A 28 -19.61 6.10 -13.14
N ALA A 29 -20.62 5.73 -12.36
CA ALA A 29 -22.04 5.90 -12.71
C ALA A 29 -22.47 7.36 -12.94
N SER A 30 -21.69 8.34 -12.46
CA SER A 30 -21.89 9.77 -12.72
C SER A 30 -21.67 10.14 -14.19
N PHE A 31 -20.92 9.32 -14.93
CA PHE A 31 -20.64 9.51 -16.35
C PHE A 31 -21.58 8.72 -17.27
N SER A 32 -22.71 8.22 -16.74
CA SER A 32 -23.73 7.56 -17.55
C SER A 32 -24.20 8.48 -18.69
N ARG A 33 -24.26 7.92 -19.89
CA ARG A 33 -24.76 8.59 -21.09
C ARG A 33 -25.88 7.75 -21.67
N SER A 34 -26.86 8.44 -22.23
CA SER A 34 -27.95 7.78 -22.90
C SER A 34 -27.47 7.06 -24.18
N THR A 35 -27.95 5.84 -24.36
CA THR A 35 -27.78 5.00 -25.54
C THR A 35 -29.15 4.57 -26.07
N GLU A 36 -29.17 3.99 -27.28
CA GLU A 36 -30.38 3.40 -27.88
C GLU A 36 -31.56 4.40 -27.95
N SER A 37 -31.38 5.54 -28.63
CA SER A 37 -32.43 6.56 -28.79
C SER A 37 -33.16 6.96 -27.49
N HIS A 38 -32.43 7.03 -26.38
CA HIS A 38 -32.97 7.31 -25.04
C HIS A 38 -33.79 6.19 -24.37
N ASN A 39 -33.82 4.98 -24.92
CA ASN A 39 -34.37 3.82 -24.25
C ASN A 39 -33.44 3.26 -23.16
N GLN A 40 -32.12 3.48 -23.31
CA GLN A 40 -31.13 3.22 -22.27
C GLN A 40 -30.51 4.54 -21.81
N ASP A 41 -31.28 5.36 -21.10
CA ASP A 41 -30.89 6.67 -20.60
C ASP A 41 -29.98 6.61 -19.35
N LYS A 42 -30.00 5.50 -18.62
CA LYS A 42 -29.12 5.22 -17.48
C LYS A 42 -28.44 3.86 -17.57
N VAL A 43 -27.11 3.86 -17.37
CA VAL A 43 -26.29 2.66 -17.26
C VAL A 43 -25.38 2.73 -16.04
N SER A 44 -25.01 1.57 -15.49
CA SER A 44 -24.29 1.48 -14.21
C SER A 44 -22.81 1.83 -14.30
N MET A 45 -22.21 1.69 -15.49
CA MET A 45 -20.75 1.77 -15.68
C MET A 45 -19.96 0.76 -14.82
N GLY A 46 -20.61 -0.35 -14.43
CA GLY A 46 -20.09 -1.28 -13.41
C GLY A 46 -18.73 -1.90 -13.72
N THR A 47 -18.45 -2.24 -14.98
CA THR A 47 -17.15 -2.79 -15.39
C THR A 47 -16.00 -1.79 -15.21
N ILE A 48 -16.26 -0.50 -15.42
CA ILE A 48 -15.27 0.56 -15.18
C ILE A 48 -15.04 0.71 -13.68
N ALA A 49 -16.13 0.78 -12.90
CA ALA A 49 -16.05 0.86 -11.44
C ALA A 49 -15.27 -0.33 -10.83
N ALA A 50 -15.45 -1.54 -11.35
CA ALA A 50 -14.73 -2.72 -10.88
C ALA A 50 -13.20 -2.62 -11.13
N ARG A 51 -12.79 -2.13 -12.30
CA ARG A 51 -11.37 -1.91 -12.63
C ARG A 51 -10.74 -0.79 -11.81
N ASP A 52 -11.48 0.29 -11.59
CA ASP A 52 -11.04 1.40 -10.74
C ASP A 52 -10.85 0.91 -9.29
N ALA A 53 -11.77 0.11 -8.78
CA ALA A 53 -11.68 -0.50 -7.45
C ALA A 53 -10.46 -1.44 -7.31
N GLU A 54 -10.22 -2.32 -8.28
CA GLU A 54 -9.03 -3.17 -8.32
C GLU A 54 -7.73 -2.34 -8.30
N ARG A 55 -7.68 -1.25 -9.08
CA ARG A 55 -6.53 -0.35 -9.10
C ARG A 55 -6.33 0.35 -7.75
N VAL A 56 -7.40 0.82 -7.11
CA VAL A 56 -7.33 1.41 -5.76
C VAL A 56 -6.75 0.42 -4.76
N CYS A 57 -7.25 -0.82 -4.71
CA CYS A 57 -6.70 -1.86 -3.84
C CYS A 57 -5.20 -2.08 -4.09
N THR A 58 -4.79 -2.17 -5.36
CA THR A 58 -3.41 -2.38 -5.78
C THR A 58 -2.47 -1.22 -5.36
N LEU A 59 -2.97 0.02 -5.35
CA LEU A 59 -2.24 1.21 -4.89
C LEU A 59 -2.17 1.24 -3.36
N THR A 60 -3.28 0.94 -2.69
CA THR A 60 -3.37 0.89 -1.22
C THR A 60 -2.45 -0.18 -0.64
N GLU A 61 -2.33 -1.35 -1.25
CA GLU A 61 -1.40 -2.41 -0.83
C GLU A 61 0.07 -1.94 -0.84
N ARG A 62 0.46 -1.15 -1.85
CA ARG A 62 1.80 -0.55 -1.92
C ARG A 62 2.01 0.52 -0.86
N ALA A 63 1.03 1.40 -0.67
CA ALA A 63 1.09 2.41 0.38
C ALA A 63 1.18 1.78 1.78
N LEU A 64 0.38 0.73 2.02
CA LEU A 64 0.41 -0.07 3.25
C LEU A 64 1.76 -0.77 3.44
N SER A 65 2.32 -1.38 2.39
CA SER A 65 3.65 -2.01 2.43
C SER A 65 4.72 -1.04 2.89
N ILE A 66 4.75 0.17 2.33
CA ILE A 66 5.68 1.24 2.74
C ILE A 66 5.51 1.57 4.22
N HIS A 67 4.26 1.74 4.67
CA HIS A 67 3.95 2.05 6.06
C HIS A 67 4.41 0.95 7.03
N LEU A 68 4.17 -0.31 6.69
CA LEU A 68 4.58 -1.46 7.51
C LEU A 68 6.09 -1.56 7.62
N MET A 69 6.81 -1.39 6.50
CA MET A 69 8.28 -1.37 6.50
C MET A 69 8.83 -0.24 7.38
N ALA A 70 8.26 0.96 7.27
CA ALA A 70 8.66 2.10 8.10
C ALA A 70 8.35 1.87 9.60
N ALA A 71 7.19 1.27 9.91
CA ALA A 71 6.81 0.94 11.27
C ALA A 71 7.72 -0.13 11.89
N ALA A 72 8.08 -1.17 11.12
CA ALA A 72 9.04 -2.19 11.54
C ALA A 72 10.43 -1.59 11.78
N GLN A 73 10.89 -0.69 10.91
CA GLN A 73 12.13 0.06 11.14
C GLN A 73 12.07 0.88 12.44
N ALA A 74 10.97 1.60 12.69
CA ALA A 74 10.79 2.35 13.93
C ALA A 74 10.84 1.45 15.17
N CYS A 75 10.22 0.27 15.09
CA CYS A 75 10.28 -0.74 16.14
C CYS A 75 11.71 -1.23 16.41
N HIS A 76 12.47 -1.52 15.34
CA HIS A 76 13.87 -1.90 15.43
C HIS A 76 14.73 -0.84 16.12
N LEU A 77 14.57 0.43 15.71
CA LEU A 77 15.31 1.56 16.29
C LEU A 77 14.98 1.80 17.77
N ARG A 78 13.75 1.51 18.19
CA ARG A 78 13.30 1.75 19.57
C ARG A 78 13.83 0.73 20.58
N LYS A 79 14.29 -0.44 20.14
CA LYS A 79 14.98 -1.47 20.95
C LYS A 79 14.25 -1.94 22.23
N ASN A 80 12.93 -1.76 22.31
CA ASN A 80 12.12 -2.13 23.49
C ASN A 80 10.89 -2.99 23.16
N ILE A 81 10.81 -3.49 21.92
CA ILE A 81 9.63 -4.18 21.40
C ILE A 81 9.37 -5.55 22.05
N ASN A 82 10.36 -6.12 22.73
CA ASN A 82 10.23 -7.40 23.45
C ASN A 82 9.13 -7.36 24.54
N THR A 83 8.75 -6.16 25.00
CA THR A 83 7.61 -5.94 25.92
C THR A 83 6.23 -6.13 25.26
N ARG A 84 6.18 -6.27 23.93
CA ARG A 84 4.97 -6.41 23.11
C ARG A 84 5.09 -7.61 22.17
N PRO A 85 4.82 -8.85 22.63
CA PRO A 85 5.14 -10.08 21.90
C PRO A 85 4.54 -10.17 20.49
N LEU A 86 3.26 -9.81 20.33
CA LEU A 86 2.59 -9.83 19.03
C LEU A 86 3.22 -8.83 18.05
N LEU A 87 3.49 -7.61 18.51
CA LEU A 87 4.15 -6.60 17.70
C LEU A 87 5.59 -7.03 17.34
N SER A 88 6.31 -7.63 18.29
CA SER A 88 7.66 -8.16 18.06
C SER A 88 7.66 -9.28 17.01
N LYS A 89 6.64 -10.15 17.01
CA LYS A 89 6.47 -11.20 16.00
C LYS A 89 6.28 -10.58 14.62
N VAL A 90 5.32 -9.66 14.47
CA VAL A 90 5.01 -9.00 13.19
C VAL A 90 6.21 -8.18 12.68
N ALA A 91 6.85 -7.38 13.54
CA ALA A 91 8.02 -6.60 13.15
C ALA A 91 9.19 -7.49 12.68
N ARG A 92 9.37 -8.66 13.29
CA ARG A 92 10.35 -9.66 12.85
C ARG A 92 9.98 -10.24 11.49
N GLU A 93 8.72 -10.60 11.26
CA GLU A 93 8.25 -11.12 9.98
C GLU A 93 8.42 -10.10 8.84
N ILE A 94 8.10 -8.82 9.09
CA ILE A 94 8.40 -7.72 8.16
C ILE A 94 9.91 -7.64 7.92
N GLY A 95 10.72 -7.74 8.99
CA GLY A 95 12.19 -7.71 8.93
C GLY A 95 12.82 -8.83 8.10
N LEU A 96 12.14 -9.97 7.96
CA LEU A 96 12.57 -11.07 7.07
C LEU A 96 12.33 -10.75 5.59
N ILE A 97 11.33 -9.92 5.29
CA ILE A 97 11.00 -9.50 3.92
C ILE A 97 11.80 -8.26 3.52
N SER A 98 11.85 -7.27 4.43
CA SER A 98 12.59 -6.01 4.30
C SER A 98 13.50 -5.84 5.51
N PRO A 99 14.80 -6.19 5.38
CA PRO A 99 15.75 -6.05 6.47
C PRO A 99 15.87 -4.60 6.96
N PRO A 100 16.06 -4.37 8.28
CA PRO A 100 16.27 -3.04 8.84
C PRO A 100 17.35 -2.26 8.10
N LEU A 101 17.10 -0.97 7.88
CA LEU A 101 18.05 -0.10 7.21
C LEU A 101 19.12 0.40 8.18
N ALA A 102 20.38 0.07 7.90
CA ALA A 102 21.54 0.71 8.48
C ALA A 102 22.10 1.82 7.57
N GLU A 103 22.02 1.60 6.26
CA GLU A 103 22.42 2.54 5.20
C GLU A 103 21.33 2.59 4.12
N ASP A 104 21.38 3.62 3.28
CA ASP A 104 20.44 3.76 2.17
C ASP A 104 20.64 2.65 1.12
N ARG A 105 19.53 2.10 0.64
CA ARG A 105 19.48 1.13 -0.46
C ARG A 105 18.16 1.24 -1.21
N PRO A 106 18.05 0.70 -2.44
CA PRO A 106 16.78 0.57 -3.12
C PRO A 106 15.78 -0.26 -2.31
N LEU A 107 14.53 0.21 -2.25
CA LEU A 107 13.43 -0.40 -1.49
C LEU A 107 12.25 -0.83 -2.39
N ASP A 108 12.34 -0.59 -3.70
CA ASP A 108 11.33 -0.96 -4.69
C ASP A 108 11.02 -2.47 -4.66
N LYS A 109 12.06 -3.32 -4.61
CA LYS A 109 11.90 -4.77 -4.51
C LYS A 109 11.30 -5.20 -3.17
N ASP A 110 11.59 -4.49 -2.09
CA ASP A 110 11.04 -4.79 -0.77
C ASP A 110 9.54 -4.49 -0.73
N ILE A 111 9.12 -3.37 -1.34
CA ILE A 111 7.70 -3.02 -1.49
C ILE A 111 6.96 -4.12 -2.27
N GLU A 112 7.51 -4.59 -3.39
CA GLU A 112 6.85 -5.63 -4.19
C GLU A 112 6.77 -6.97 -3.45
N LYS A 113 7.82 -7.35 -2.70
CA LYS A 113 7.78 -8.53 -1.83
C LYS A 113 6.76 -8.38 -0.70
N MET A 114 6.68 -7.21 -0.07
CA MET A 114 5.67 -6.94 0.97
C MET A 114 4.26 -7.00 0.38
N CYS A 115 4.03 -6.45 -0.81
CA CYS A 115 2.75 -6.57 -1.50
C CYS A 115 2.41 -8.04 -1.81
N ALA A 116 3.38 -8.84 -2.24
CA ALA A 116 3.17 -10.28 -2.44
C ALA A 116 2.83 -10.99 -1.12
N ALA A 117 3.48 -10.65 -0.01
CA ALA A 117 3.15 -11.19 1.30
C ALA A 117 1.72 -10.81 1.73
N ILE A 118 1.30 -9.56 1.52
CA ILE A 118 -0.06 -9.10 1.82
C ILE A 118 -1.10 -9.88 1.00
N ARG A 119 -0.84 -10.10 -0.30
CA ARG A 119 -1.81 -10.73 -1.21
C ARG A 119 -1.89 -12.25 -1.10
N TYR A 120 -0.76 -12.92 -0.86
CA TYR A 120 -0.65 -14.37 -1.08
C TYR A 120 -0.24 -15.16 0.15
N SER A 121 -0.22 -14.52 1.33
CA SER A 121 0.07 -15.21 2.58
C SER A 121 -0.93 -14.86 3.67
N ASP A 122 -0.90 -15.63 4.74
CA ASP A 122 -1.72 -15.43 5.93
C ASP A 122 -1.13 -14.33 6.85
N PHE A 123 -0.46 -13.33 6.29
CA PHE A 123 0.31 -12.31 7.00
C PHE A 123 -0.48 -11.59 8.11
N PHE A 124 -1.78 -11.38 7.88
CA PHE A 124 -2.68 -10.73 8.84
C PHE A 124 -3.71 -11.67 9.46
N ARG A 125 -3.60 -12.98 9.27
CA ARG A 125 -4.47 -13.93 9.99
C ARG A 125 -3.98 -14.02 11.44
N VAL A 126 -4.85 -13.61 12.37
CA VAL A 126 -4.65 -13.66 13.82
C VAL A 126 -5.13 -14.99 14.37
#